data_AF-A0A2G5SI84-F1
#
_entry.id   AF-A0A2G5SI84-F1
#
_cell.length_a   1.000
_cell.length_b   1.000
_cell.length_c   1.000
_cell.angle_alpha   90.00
_cell.angle_beta   90.00
_cell.angle_gamma   90.00
#
_symmetry.space_group_name_H-M   'P 1'
#
loop_
_entity.id
_entity.type
_entity.pdbx_description
1 polymer ?
#
loop_
_entity_poly.entity_id
_entity_poly.type
_entity_poly.pdbx_seq_one_letter_code
_entity_poly.pdbx_strand_id
1 'polypeptide(L)'
;MDESSEGIKNNDRAMKTVILYEALKNTPIFGSYRRFCELVGHDVMEYKDFEFWYYRFYHGQTDFDYDRSADPVPKTIMDMPVSLMYKITENLDTVERTNLRTVNKSLKDVADSRPLVFDRVQITVFANCLNWNLNEKRFSCWKKENGCTLQTPTKKVESDKSFIEKGLEYLTSLFKLPKIHVHHLTLSLHGAIPELDNVPFHATSVKLYAHGVAGCSVFIISTFEVLESCELKYRDVFDAFPIRTIAQALEEEIPFGPLKTINHRYPIPESNDYLDFTIEQEWYYCTIKIVKTR
;
A
#
# COMPACT_ATOMS: atom_id res chain seq x y z
N MET A 1 -17.24 1.96 36.06
CA MET A 1 -18.20 0.84 35.93
C MET A 1 -19.25 1.07 36.98
N ASP A 2 -20.50 1.23 36.54
CA ASP A 2 -21.63 1.60 37.39
C ASP A 2 -22.25 0.32 37.98
N GLU A 3 -22.62 0.29 39.26
CA GLU A 3 -23.18 -0.89 39.97
C GLU A 3 -24.40 -1.50 39.25
N SER A 4 -25.11 -0.68 38.46
CA SER A 4 -26.24 -1.08 37.61
C SER A 4 -25.87 -2.06 36.49
N SER A 5 -24.64 -1.97 35.96
CA SER A 5 -24.16 -2.81 34.85
C SER A 5 -23.81 -4.23 35.30
N GLU A 6 -23.44 -4.41 36.57
CA GLU A 6 -22.98 -5.69 37.12
C GLU A 6 -24.13 -6.70 37.29
N GLY A 7 -25.34 -6.20 37.59
CA GLY A 7 -26.56 -7.01 37.64
C GLY A 7 -27.07 -7.50 36.28
N ILE A 8 -26.74 -6.80 35.19
CA ILE A 8 -27.14 -7.18 33.83
C ILE A 8 -26.20 -8.25 33.26
N LYS A 9 -24.89 -8.13 33.50
CA LYS A 9 -23.85 -9.02 32.96
C LYS A 9 -24.03 -10.49 33.36
N ASN A 10 -24.49 -10.73 34.58
CA ASN A 10 -24.64 -12.08 35.12
C ASN A 10 -26.03 -12.70 34.88
N ASN A 11 -26.89 -12.03 34.10
CA ASN A 11 -28.25 -12.47 33.86
C ASN A 11 -28.55 -12.50 32.36
N ASP A 12 -28.57 -13.71 31.81
CA ASP A 12 -28.88 -13.99 30.39
C ASP A 12 -30.18 -13.34 29.92
N ARG A 13 -31.23 -13.40 30.75
CA ARG A 13 -32.52 -12.77 30.45
C ARG A 13 -32.43 -11.25 30.42
N ALA A 14 -31.66 -10.64 31.33
CA ALA A 14 -31.44 -9.20 31.35
C ALA A 14 -30.69 -8.74 30.09
N MET A 15 -29.64 -9.46 29.69
CA MET A 15 -28.90 -9.19 28.46
C MET A 15 -29.81 -9.26 27.23
N LYS A 16 -30.56 -10.35 27.07
CA LYS A 16 -31.53 -10.52 25.98
C LYS A 16 -32.60 -9.43 25.96
N THR A 17 -33.00 -8.91 27.13
CA THR A 17 -33.97 -7.80 27.23
C THR A 17 -33.39 -6.52 26.64
N VAL A 18 -32.10 -6.24 26.86
CA VAL A 18 -31.41 -5.11 26.22
C VAL A 18 -31.38 -5.29 24.70
N ILE A 19 -31.07 -6.50 24.21
CA ILE A 19 -31.05 -6.79 22.77
C ILE A 19 -32.45 -6.61 22.15
N LEU A 20 -33.50 -7.12 22.82
CA LEU A 20 -34.89 -6.94 22.40
C LEU A 20 -35.25 -5.46 22.31
N TYR A 21 -34.89 -4.67 23.31
CA TYR A 21 -35.14 -3.22 23.31
C TYR A 21 -34.46 -2.51 22.13
N GLU A 22 -33.22 -2.89 21.83
CA GLU A 22 -32.47 -2.38 20.68
C GLU A 22 -33.12 -2.76 19.33
N ALA A 23 -33.60 -4.00 19.19
CA ALA A 23 -34.30 -4.49 18.01
C ALA A 23 -35.66 -3.80 17.82
N LEU A 24 -36.44 -3.61 18.89
CA LEU A 24 -37.73 -2.90 18.87
C LEU A 24 -37.59 -1.42 18.45
N LYS A 25 -36.45 -0.81 18.77
CA LYS A 25 -36.11 0.54 18.30
C LYS A 25 -35.73 0.60 16.81
N ASN A 26 -35.60 -0.54 16.14
CA ASN A 26 -35.07 -0.64 14.77
C ASN A 26 -33.70 0.04 14.61
N THR A 27 -32.88 0.06 15.67
CA THR A 27 -31.57 0.69 15.55
C THR A 27 -30.63 -0.23 14.78
N PRO A 28 -29.84 0.26 13.80
CA PRO A 28 -28.96 -0.60 13.02
C PRO A 28 -28.06 -1.48 13.90
N ILE A 29 -27.99 -2.77 13.56
CA ILE A 29 -27.43 -3.84 14.40
C ILE A 29 -26.02 -3.55 14.92
N PHE A 30 -25.14 -2.99 14.10
CA PHE A 30 -23.77 -2.63 14.53
C PHE A 30 -23.76 -1.54 15.60
N GLY A 31 -24.65 -0.56 15.49
CA GLY A 31 -24.82 0.48 16.50
C GLY A 31 -25.38 -0.10 17.81
N SER A 32 -26.33 -1.03 17.70
CA SER A 32 -26.90 -1.74 18.84
C SER A 32 -25.87 -2.61 19.56
N TYR A 33 -25.04 -3.36 18.82
CA TYR A 33 -23.99 -4.17 19.43
C TYR A 33 -22.95 -3.32 20.15
N ARG A 34 -22.53 -2.18 19.56
CA ARG A 34 -21.59 -1.27 20.23
C ARG A 34 -22.14 -0.75 21.56
N ARG A 35 -23.38 -0.27 21.57
CA ARG A 35 -24.04 0.19 22.81
C ARG A 35 -24.23 -0.93 23.83
N PHE A 36 -24.58 -2.12 23.36
CA PHE A 36 -24.65 -3.30 24.22
C PHE A 36 -23.29 -3.58 24.89
N CYS A 37 -22.19 -3.61 24.11
CA CYS A 37 -20.85 -3.78 24.67
C CYS A 37 -20.43 -2.63 25.61
N GLU A 38 -20.81 -1.39 25.33
CA GLU A 38 -20.57 -0.25 26.22
C GLU A 38 -21.29 -0.42 27.57
N LEU A 39 -22.49 -1.03 27.55
CA LEU A 39 -23.30 -1.28 28.74
C LEU A 39 -22.81 -2.49 29.55
N VAL A 40 -22.57 -3.63 28.90
CA VAL A 40 -22.29 -4.90 29.61
C VAL A 40 -20.83 -5.34 29.52
N GLY A 41 -20.00 -4.76 28.65
CA GLY A 41 -18.61 -5.17 28.42
C GLY A 41 -18.43 -5.91 27.10
N HIS A 42 -17.19 -5.90 26.60
CA HIS A 42 -16.83 -6.47 25.29
C HIS A 42 -16.60 -7.99 25.31
N ASP A 43 -16.45 -8.57 26.49
CA ASP A 43 -16.13 -9.98 26.76
C ASP A 43 -17.35 -10.83 27.11
N VAL A 44 -18.53 -10.20 27.25
CA VAL A 44 -19.74 -10.85 27.77
C VAL A 44 -20.48 -11.66 26.70
N MET A 45 -20.54 -11.18 25.46
CA MET A 45 -21.23 -11.86 24.37
C MET A 45 -20.54 -11.56 23.05
N GLU A 46 -20.26 -12.59 22.26
CA GLU A 46 -19.72 -12.42 20.92
C GLU A 46 -20.76 -11.82 19.97
N TYR A 47 -20.30 -11.11 18.95
CA TYR A 47 -21.17 -10.48 17.94
C TYR A 47 -22.14 -11.48 17.29
N LYS A 48 -21.70 -12.71 17.00
CA LYS A 48 -22.54 -13.75 16.38
C LYS A 48 -23.74 -14.15 17.24
N ASP A 49 -23.55 -14.17 18.57
CA ASP A 49 -24.59 -14.53 19.53
C ASP A 49 -25.57 -13.36 19.69
N PHE A 50 -25.03 -12.13 19.74
CA PHE A 50 -25.84 -10.92 19.72
C PHE A 50 -26.68 -10.80 18.44
N GLU A 51 -26.06 -11.02 17.28
CA GLU A 51 -26.70 -10.92 15.97
C GLU A 51 -27.87 -11.89 15.85
N PHE A 52 -27.67 -13.13 16.30
CA PHE A 52 -28.71 -14.13 16.36
C PHE A 52 -29.94 -13.63 17.15
N TRP A 53 -29.74 -13.20 18.40
CA TRP A 53 -30.86 -12.72 19.24
C TRP A 53 -31.48 -11.44 18.70
N TYR A 54 -30.67 -10.53 18.16
CA TYR A 54 -31.16 -9.29 17.57
C TYR A 54 -32.12 -9.57 16.41
N TYR A 55 -31.75 -10.42 15.44
CA TYR A 55 -32.62 -10.71 14.30
C TYR A 55 -33.86 -11.53 14.68
N ARG A 56 -33.74 -12.43 15.65
CA ARG A 56 -34.89 -13.14 16.24
C ARG A 56 -35.93 -12.17 16.80
N PHE A 57 -35.49 -11.26 17.66
CA PHE A 57 -36.34 -10.24 18.27
C PHE A 57 -36.88 -9.24 17.23
N TYR A 58 -36.05 -8.86 16.26
CA TYR A 58 -36.44 -8.02 15.13
C TYR A 58 -37.59 -8.63 14.32
N HIS A 59 -37.59 -9.96 14.16
CA HIS A 59 -38.67 -10.70 13.50
C HIS A 59 -39.83 -11.09 14.43
N GLY A 60 -39.87 -10.56 15.67
CA GLY A 60 -40.97 -10.76 16.61
C GLY A 60 -40.95 -12.09 17.36
N GLN A 61 -39.86 -12.86 17.27
CA GLN A 61 -39.69 -14.13 17.99
C GLN A 61 -39.13 -13.84 19.39
N THR A 62 -40.00 -13.68 20.38
CA THR A 62 -39.65 -13.24 21.74
C THR A 62 -39.48 -14.38 22.75
N ASP A 63 -39.12 -15.57 22.29
CA ASP A 63 -38.84 -16.73 23.13
C ASP A 63 -37.39 -16.67 23.65
N PHE A 64 -37.23 -16.15 24.87
CA PHE A 64 -35.91 -15.92 25.49
C PHE A 64 -35.12 -17.22 25.72
N ASP A 65 -35.80 -18.35 25.87
CA ASP A 65 -35.21 -19.64 26.24
C ASP A 65 -35.05 -20.57 25.02
N TYR A 66 -35.00 -20.03 23.81
CA TYR A 66 -34.85 -20.84 22.61
C TYR A 66 -33.58 -21.68 22.59
N ASP A 67 -33.75 -22.96 22.31
CA ASP A 67 -32.65 -23.87 22.09
C ASP A 67 -32.11 -23.78 20.66
N ARG A 68 -30.93 -23.16 20.53
CA ARG A 68 -30.20 -23.01 19.28
C ARG A 68 -29.50 -24.28 18.82
N SER A 69 -29.55 -25.38 19.59
CA SER A 69 -28.89 -26.64 19.22
C SER A 69 -29.42 -27.26 17.93
N ALA A 70 -30.68 -26.97 17.58
CA ALA A 70 -31.34 -27.44 16.35
C ALA A 70 -31.05 -26.56 15.13
N ASP A 71 -30.50 -25.36 15.32
CA ASP A 71 -30.23 -24.44 14.21
C ASP A 71 -29.01 -24.89 13.41
N PRO A 72 -29.00 -24.64 12.08
CA PRO A 72 -27.82 -24.88 11.27
C PRO A 72 -26.61 -24.11 11.83
N VAL A 73 -25.46 -24.77 11.87
CA VAL A 73 -24.21 -24.14 12.28
C VAL A 73 -23.97 -22.89 11.41
N PRO A 74 -23.69 -21.72 12.01
CA PRO A 74 -23.41 -20.51 11.26
C PRO A 74 -22.27 -20.74 10.27
N LYS A 75 -22.55 -20.42 8.99
CA LYS A 75 -21.54 -20.53 7.94
C LYS A 75 -20.52 -19.42 8.08
N THR A 76 -19.26 -19.78 7.88
CA THR A 76 -18.14 -18.85 7.77
C THR A 76 -17.90 -18.48 6.32
N ILE A 77 -17.07 -17.45 6.09
CA ILE A 77 -16.60 -17.11 4.74
C ILE A 77 -15.91 -18.30 4.05
N MET A 78 -15.36 -19.24 4.82
CA MET A 78 -14.65 -20.41 4.30
C MET A 78 -15.60 -21.51 3.79
N ASP A 79 -16.88 -21.48 4.20
CA ASP A 79 -17.91 -22.39 3.71
C ASP A 79 -18.50 -21.93 2.35
N MET A 80 -18.08 -20.76 1.88
CA MET A 80 -18.47 -20.22 0.59
C MET A 80 -17.81 -21.01 -0.56
N PRO A 81 -18.54 -21.34 -1.64
CA PRO A 81 -17.93 -21.91 -2.83
C PRO A 81 -16.78 -21.05 -3.35
N VAL A 82 -15.64 -21.67 -3.66
CA VAL A 82 -14.43 -20.98 -4.13
C VAL A 82 -14.68 -20.09 -5.35
N SER A 83 -15.62 -20.48 -6.22
CA SER A 83 -16.04 -19.69 -7.39
C SER A 83 -16.60 -18.31 -7.02
N LEU A 84 -17.28 -18.19 -5.87
CA LEU A 84 -17.75 -16.90 -5.38
C LEU A 84 -16.62 -16.10 -4.73
N MET A 85 -15.69 -16.75 -4.03
CA MET A 85 -14.51 -16.08 -3.49
C MET A 85 -13.69 -15.43 -4.61
N TYR A 86 -13.49 -16.13 -5.74
CA TYR A 86 -12.82 -15.54 -6.90
C TYR A 86 -13.53 -14.29 -7.39
N LYS A 87 -14.86 -14.33 -7.58
CA LYS A 87 -15.65 -13.16 -7.97
C LYS A 87 -15.52 -11.99 -6.99
N ILE A 88 -15.47 -12.25 -5.68
CA ILE A 88 -15.23 -11.21 -4.68
C ILE A 88 -13.85 -10.59 -4.90
N THR A 89 -12.80 -11.42 -5.03
CA THR A 89 -11.43 -10.92 -5.23
C THR A 89 -11.20 -10.20 -6.55
N GLU A 90 -12.02 -10.47 -7.58
CA GLU A 90 -12.01 -9.72 -8.84
C GLU A 90 -12.48 -8.28 -8.69
N ASN A 91 -13.29 -8.00 -7.67
CA ASN A 91 -13.79 -6.66 -7.37
C ASN A 91 -12.89 -5.89 -6.38
N LEU A 92 -11.83 -6.53 -5.85
CA LEU A 92 -10.88 -5.89 -4.95
C LEU A 92 -9.73 -5.27 -5.75
N ASP A 93 -9.32 -4.07 -5.35
CA ASP A 93 -8.11 -3.48 -5.91
C ASP A 93 -6.83 -4.21 -5.43
N THR A 94 -5.70 -3.91 -6.08
CA THR A 94 -4.43 -4.58 -5.78
C THR A 94 -4.00 -4.41 -4.32
N VAL A 95 -4.26 -3.26 -3.69
CA VAL A 95 -3.93 -3.02 -2.28
C VAL A 95 -4.86 -3.81 -1.37
N GLU A 96 -6.16 -3.82 -1.64
CA GLU A 96 -7.13 -4.63 -0.90
C GLU A 96 -6.81 -6.12 -0.97
N ARG A 97 -6.39 -6.60 -2.15
CA ARG A 97 -5.91 -7.98 -2.33
C ARG A 97 -4.65 -8.27 -1.51
N THR A 98 -3.70 -7.33 -1.40
CA THR A 98 -2.54 -7.54 -0.51
C THR A 98 -2.94 -7.65 0.95
N ASN A 99 -3.96 -6.91 1.40
CA ASN A 99 -4.49 -7.06 2.77
C ASN A 99 -5.17 -8.41 2.96
N LEU A 100 -6.01 -8.83 2.00
CA LEU A 100 -6.70 -10.13 2.05
C LEU A 100 -5.71 -11.30 2.16
N ARG A 101 -4.57 -11.19 1.47
CA ARG A 101 -3.47 -12.16 1.51
C ARG A 101 -2.89 -12.40 2.92
N THR A 102 -3.04 -11.45 3.84
CA THR A 102 -2.51 -11.55 5.21
C THR A 102 -3.47 -12.22 6.20
N VAL A 103 -4.72 -12.49 5.79
CA VAL A 103 -5.77 -12.94 6.72
C VAL A 103 -5.61 -14.41 7.09
N ASN A 104 -5.55 -15.31 6.11
CA ASN A 104 -5.32 -16.75 6.32
C ASN A 104 -4.79 -17.42 5.04
N LYS A 105 -4.41 -18.71 5.15
CA LYS A 105 -3.83 -19.48 4.03
C LYS A 105 -4.78 -19.57 2.82
N SER A 106 -6.06 -19.87 3.04
CA SER A 106 -7.02 -20.05 1.95
C SER A 106 -7.32 -18.75 1.21
N LEU A 107 -7.53 -17.65 1.94
CA LEU A 107 -7.73 -16.32 1.37
C LEU A 107 -6.47 -15.81 0.67
N LYS A 108 -5.29 -16.16 1.18
CA LYS A 108 -4.02 -15.97 0.49
C LYS A 108 -3.99 -16.72 -0.84
N ASP A 109 -4.38 -17.99 -0.88
CA ASP A 109 -4.37 -18.77 -2.12
C ASP A 109 -5.36 -18.21 -3.16
N VAL A 110 -6.53 -17.74 -2.73
CA VAL A 110 -7.49 -17.04 -3.62
C VAL A 110 -6.91 -15.71 -4.09
N ALA A 111 -6.34 -14.90 -3.20
CA ALA A 111 -5.70 -13.64 -3.55
C ALA A 111 -4.50 -13.84 -4.49
N ASP A 112 -3.79 -14.97 -4.40
CA ASP A 112 -2.60 -15.30 -5.20
C ASP A 112 -2.94 -15.93 -6.56
N SER A 113 -4.23 -16.21 -6.82
CA SER A 113 -4.70 -16.80 -8.08
C SER A 113 -4.42 -15.93 -9.31
N ARG A 114 -4.16 -14.63 -9.10
CA ARG A 114 -3.77 -13.67 -10.14
C ARG A 114 -2.53 -12.88 -9.72
N PRO A 115 -1.70 -12.43 -10.66
CA PRO A 115 -0.61 -11.52 -10.37
C PRO A 115 -1.08 -10.25 -9.63
N LEU A 116 -0.17 -9.66 -8.85
CA LEU A 116 -0.38 -8.35 -8.25
C LEU A 116 0.21 -7.32 -9.20
N VAL A 117 -0.65 -6.58 -9.90
CA VAL A 117 -0.24 -5.58 -10.89
C VAL A 117 -0.50 -4.19 -10.31
N PHE A 118 0.55 -3.37 -10.30
CA PHE A 118 0.48 -1.95 -9.99
C PHE A 118 0.81 -1.16 -11.25
N ASP A 119 -0.18 -0.41 -11.74
CA ASP A 119 0.03 0.48 -12.89
C ASP A 119 1.01 1.58 -12.53
N ARG A 120 0.89 2.13 -11.32
CA ARG A 120 1.76 3.20 -10.83
C ARG A 120 2.11 3.01 -9.36
N VAL A 121 3.40 3.03 -9.07
CA VAL A 121 3.94 3.21 -7.72
C VAL A 121 4.69 4.53 -7.70
N GLN A 122 4.28 5.47 -6.84
CA GLN A 122 4.99 6.74 -6.65
C GLN A 122 5.46 6.81 -5.22
N ILE A 123 6.73 7.15 -5.01
CA ILE A 123 7.35 7.30 -3.69
C ILE A 123 8.01 8.67 -3.67
N THR A 124 7.63 9.48 -2.69
CA THR A 124 8.19 10.82 -2.51
C THR A 124 8.70 10.95 -1.10
N VAL A 125 9.95 11.35 -0.96
CA VAL A 125 10.59 11.50 0.34
C VAL A 125 10.93 12.94 0.63
N PHE A 126 10.43 13.42 1.77
CA PHE A 126 10.65 14.75 2.30
C PHE A 126 11.46 14.68 3.59
N ALA A 127 11.91 15.83 4.09
CA ALA A 127 12.70 15.92 5.33
C ALA A 127 11.98 15.36 6.58
N ASN A 128 10.65 15.38 6.60
CA ASN A 128 9.84 14.98 7.76
C ASN A 128 8.78 13.92 7.45
N CYS A 129 8.68 13.44 6.21
CA CYS A 129 7.75 12.38 5.86
C CYS A 129 8.16 11.59 4.62
N LEU A 130 7.65 10.35 4.55
CA LEU A 130 7.75 9.45 3.42
C LEU A 130 6.34 9.19 2.91
N ASN A 131 6.03 9.63 1.69
CA ASN A 131 4.73 9.44 1.05
C ASN A 131 4.88 8.42 -0.07
N TRP A 132 3.87 7.57 -0.23
CA TRP A 132 3.79 6.75 -1.42
C TRP A 132 2.35 6.50 -1.84
N ASN A 133 2.19 6.28 -3.14
CA ASN A 133 0.93 5.91 -3.76
C ASN A 133 1.10 4.55 -4.43
N LEU A 134 0.14 3.67 -4.17
CA LEU A 134 -0.04 2.42 -4.91
C LEU A 134 -1.32 2.59 -5.75
N ASN A 135 -1.15 2.86 -7.03
CA ASN A 135 -2.20 3.41 -7.89
C ASN A 135 -2.84 4.65 -7.23
N GLU A 136 -4.14 4.59 -6.94
CA GLU A 136 -4.89 5.69 -6.30
C GLU A 136 -4.80 5.69 -4.77
N LYS A 137 -4.25 4.63 -4.16
CA LYS A 137 -4.21 4.47 -2.71
C LYS A 137 -3.01 5.18 -2.13
N ARG A 138 -3.27 6.15 -1.26
CA ARG A 138 -2.24 6.97 -0.62
C ARG A 138 -1.82 6.43 0.73
N PHE A 139 -0.53 6.49 0.97
CA PHE A 139 0.12 6.17 2.22
C PHE A 139 1.07 7.30 2.60
N SER A 140 1.30 7.46 3.89
CA SER A 140 2.25 8.44 4.40
C SER A 140 2.79 8.02 5.75
N CYS A 141 4.08 8.17 5.97
CA CYS A 141 4.73 8.01 7.26
C CYS A 141 5.32 9.34 7.70
N TRP A 142 4.87 9.85 8.85
CA TRP A 142 5.23 11.18 9.37
C TRP A 142 6.16 11.05 10.57
N LYS A 143 7.21 11.88 10.60
CA LYS A 143 8.11 12.00 11.75
C LYS A 143 7.34 12.51 12.98
N LYS A 144 7.65 11.94 14.14
CA LYS A 144 7.29 12.46 15.46
C LYS A 144 8.55 12.73 16.28
N GLU A 145 8.38 13.32 17.45
CA GLU A 145 9.46 13.51 18.43
C GLU A 145 10.09 12.16 18.81
N ASN A 146 9.25 11.20 19.20
CA ASN A 146 9.63 9.82 19.46
C ASN A 146 8.91 8.91 18.44
N GLY A 147 9.63 8.49 17.41
CA GLY A 147 9.14 7.56 16.39
C GLY A 147 8.40 8.21 15.22
N CYS A 148 7.33 7.56 14.75
CA CYS A 148 6.56 7.97 13.59
C CYS A 148 5.10 7.51 13.61
N THR A 149 4.32 8.10 12.71
CA THR A 149 2.93 7.70 12.43
C THR A 149 2.83 7.24 10.99
N LEU A 150 2.45 5.97 10.80
CA LEU A 150 2.06 5.41 9.51
C LEU A 150 0.56 5.58 9.28
N GLN A 151 0.19 6.32 8.25
CA GLN A 151 -1.17 6.40 7.72
C GLN A 151 -1.28 5.53 6.47
N THR A 152 -2.20 4.56 6.51
CA THR A 152 -2.64 3.75 5.38
C THR A 152 -4.05 4.20 4.95
N PRO A 153 -4.59 3.70 3.83
CA PRO A 153 -5.97 4.01 3.42
C PRO A 153 -7.03 3.66 4.47
N THR A 154 -6.79 2.65 5.30
CA THR A 154 -7.80 2.10 6.23
C THR A 154 -7.49 2.36 7.69
N LYS A 155 -6.23 2.60 8.05
CA LYS A 155 -5.80 2.71 9.45
C LYS A 155 -4.61 3.64 9.64
N LYS A 156 -4.49 4.12 10.87
CA LYS A 156 -3.36 4.85 11.41
C LYS A 156 -2.64 3.97 12.44
N VAL A 157 -1.32 3.89 12.35
CA VAL A 157 -0.47 3.05 13.21
C VAL A 157 0.67 3.90 13.76
N GLU A 158 0.84 3.86 15.07
CA GLU A 158 1.98 4.51 15.75
C GLU A 158 3.14 3.52 15.86
N SER A 159 4.37 4.01 15.77
CA SER A 159 5.56 3.17 15.87
C SER A 159 6.72 3.96 16.46
N ASP A 160 7.53 3.32 17.30
CA ASP A 160 8.74 3.92 17.88
C ASP A 160 9.89 4.02 16.87
N LYS A 161 9.76 3.40 15.68
CA LYS A 161 10.75 3.46 14.61
C LYS A 161 10.77 4.83 13.94
N SER A 162 11.88 5.15 13.27
CA SER A 162 11.93 6.32 12.38
C SER A 162 10.94 6.17 11.22
N PHE A 163 10.46 7.30 10.68
CA PHE A 163 9.49 7.29 9.59
C PHE A 163 10.05 6.67 8.29
N ILE A 164 11.37 6.80 8.07
CA ILE A 164 12.07 6.15 6.96
C ILE A 164 12.08 4.64 7.17
N GLU A 165 12.59 4.15 8.30
CA GLU A 165 12.59 2.70 8.59
C GLU A 165 11.20 2.10 8.46
N LYS A 166 10.19 2.75 9.04
CA LYS A 166 8.83 2.19 9.04
C LYS A 166 8.20 2.17 7.65
N GLY A 167 8.41 3.20 6.83
CA GLY A 167 7.88 3.21 5.47
C GLY A 167 8.66 2.29 4.54
N LEU A 168 9.99 2.21 4.67
CA LEU A 168 10.82 1.28 3.90
C LEU A 168 10.58 -0.18 4.28
N GLU A 169 10.26 -0.49 5.54
CA GLU A 169 9.79 -1.81 5.97
C GLU A 169 8.56 -2.24 5.15
N TYR A 170 7.56 -1.35 5.04
CA TYR A 170 6.35 -1.60 4.26
C TYR A 170 6.67 -1.82 2.77
N LEU A 171 7.44 -0.91 2.16
CA LEU A 171 7.80 -0.99 0.75
C LEU A 171 8.62 -2.24 0.44
N THR A 172 9.60 -2.58 1.29
CA THR A 172 10.40 -3.78 1.13
C THR A 172 9.53 -5.04 1.19
N SER A 173 8.59 -5.12 2.12
CA SER A 173 7.65 -6.24 2.19
C SER A 173 6.75 -6.33 0.95
N LEU A 174 6.32 -5.19 0.40
CA LEU A 174 5.52 -5.14 -0.82
C LEU A 174 6.30 -5.67 -2.03
N PHE A 175 7.51 -5.17 -2.25
CA PHE A 175 8.32 -5.55 -3.41
C PHE A 175 8.88 -6.99 -3.33
N LYS A 176 8.89 -7.60 -2.13
CA LYS A 176 9.20 -9.03 -1.95
C LYS A 176 8.02 -9.96 -2.27
N LEU A 177 6.83 -9.43 -2.56
CA LEU A 177 5.68 -10.27 -2.89
C LEU A 177 5.93 -11.03 -4.21
N PRO A 178 5.66 -12.35 -4.25
CA PRO A 178 5.85 -13.10 -5.48
C PRO A 178 4.87 -12.64 -6.55
N LYS A 179 5.32 -12.63 -7.82
CA LYS A 179 4.50 -12.22 -8.98
C LYS A 179 3.96 -10.78 -8.90
N ILE A 180 4.64 -9.90 -8.16
CA ILE A 180 4.38 -8.47 -8.25
C ILE A 180 4.91 -7.93 -9.58
N HIS A 181 4.09 -7.15 -10.26
CA HIS A 181 4.45 -6.45 -11.48
C HIS A 181 4.14 -4.97 -11.27
N VAL A 182 5.15 -4.11 -11.44
CA VAL A 182 4.98 -2.66 -11.39
C VAL A 182 5.28 -2.10 -12.77
N HIS A 183 4.30 -1.43 -13.39
CA HIS A 183 4.49 -0.84 -14.70
C HIS A 183 5.32 0.45 -14.61
N HIS A 184 4.87 1.40 -13.78
CA HIS A 184 5.55 2.69 -13.63
C HIS A 184 5.94 2.94 -12.17
N LEU A 185 7.24 2.99 -11.90
CA LEU A 185 7.79 3.47 -10.63
C LEU A 185 8.22 4.93 -10.76
N THR A 186 7.87 5.76 -9.80
CA THR A 186 8.36 7.14 -9.70
C THR A 186 8.97 7.36 -8.33
N LEU A 187 10.24 7.73 -8.26
CA LEU A 187 10.91 8.11 -7.01
C LEU A 187 11.22 9.61 -7.05
N SER A 188 10.78 10.35 -6.03
CA SER A 188 11.05 11.77 -5.85
C SER A 188 11.79 12.00 -4.54
N LEU A 189 13.08 12.32 -4.65
CA LEU A 189 14.01 12.43 -3.51
C LEU A 189 14.36 13.90 -3.28
N HIS A 190 13.90 14.45 -2.15
CA HIS A 190 14.23 15.80 -1.69
C HIS A 190 15.41 15.82 -0.70
N GLY A 191 16.18 14.73 -0.61
CA GLY A 191 17.36 14.54 0.24
C GLY A 191 18.01 13.18 -0.03
N ALA A 192 19.23 12.96 0.47
CA ALA A 192 19.94 11.68 0.33
C ALA A 192 19.39 10.64 1.33
N ILE A 193 19.07 9.44 0.84
CA ILE A 193 18.50 8.35 1.64
C ILE A 193 19.13 7.02 1.20
N PRO A 194 20.31 6.68 1.74
CA PRO A 194 21.03 5.44 1.39
C PRO A 194 20.21 4.17 1.64
N GLU A 195 19.28 4.21 2.61
CA GLU A 195 18.45 3.06 2.97
C GLU A 195 17.54 2.59 1.83
N LEU A 196 17.25 3.47 0.87
CA LEU A 196 16.41 3.18 -0.29
C LEU A 196 17.09 2.18 -1.25
N ASP A 197 18.42 2.12 -1.25
CA ASP A 197 19.22 1.18 -2.07
C ASP A 197 18.94 -0.28 -1.70
N ASN A 198 18.43 -0.53 -0.48
CA ASN A 198 18.11 -1.87 0.00
C ASN A 198 16.70 -2.34 -0.38
N VAL A 199 15.88 -1.48 -0.99
CA VAL A 199 14.53 -1.87 -1.42
C VAL A 199 14.65 -2.59 -2.77
N PRO A 200 14.14 -3.83 -2.90
CA PRO A 200 14.26 -4.61 -4.13
C PRO A 200 13.24 -4.14 -5.16
N PHE A 201 13.43 -2.94 -5.71
CA PHE A 201 12.52 -2.39 -6.70
C PHE A 201 12.54 -3.23 -7.98
N HIS A 202 11.36 -3.53 -8.49
CA HIS A 202 11.17 -4.18 -9.78
C HIS A 202 10.06 -3.44 -10.51
N ALA A 203 10.38 -2.83 -11.65
CA ALA A 203 9.43 -2.10 -12.48
C ALA A 203 9.86 -2.08 -13.95
N THR A 204 8.90 -2.01 -14.86
CA THR A 204 9.15 -1.93 -16.31
C THR A 204 9.63 -0.53 -16.74
N SER A 205 9.11 0.52 -16.10
CA SER A 205 9.44 1.92 -16.37
C SER A 205 9.69 2.66 -15.08
N VAL A 206 10.78 3.45 -15.03
CA VAL A 206 11.21 4.16 -13.82
C VAL A 206 11.39 5.64 -14.12
N LYS A 207 10.87 6.51 -13.24
CA LYS A 207 11.18 7.95 -13.22
C LYS A 207 11.83 8.32 -11.91
N LEU A 208 13.00 8.93 -11.95
CA LEU A 208 13.74 9.40 -10.77
C LEU A 208 13.85 10.93 -10.81
N TYR A 209 13.35 11.58 -9.78
CA TYR A 209 13.48 13.01 -9.56
C TYR A 209 14.37 13.23 -8.33
N ALA A 210 15.52 13.89 -8.50
CA ALA A 210 16.39 14.22 -7.38
C ALA A 210 16.79 15.69 -7.34
N HIS A 211 16.85 16.24 -6.12
CA HIS A 211 17.43 17.54 -5.86
C HIS A 211 18.96 17.41 -5.74
N GLY A 212 19.66 17.45 -6.89
CA GLY A 212 21.12 17.40 -6.99
C GLY A 212 21.69 16.01 -7.31
N VAL A 213 22.95 15.97 -7.78
CA VAL A 213 23.63 14.76 -8.27
C VAL A 213 23.93 13.76 -7.13
N ALA A 214 24.18 14.25 -5.92
CA ALA A 214 24.46 13.40 -4.74
C ALA A 214 23.22 12.70 -4.16
N GLY A 215 22.01 13.06 -4.62
CA GLY A 215 20.75 12.47 -4.15
C GLY A 215 20.31 11.22 -4.91
N CYS A 216 20.91 10.94 -6.08
CA CYS A 216 20.67 9.73 -6.86
C CYS A 216 21.88 8.82 -6.75
N SER A 217 21.80 7.77 -5.93
CA SER A 217 22.70 6.64 -6.09
C SER A 217 22.41 6.00 -7.46
N VAL A 218 23.42 5.98 -8.36
CA VAL A 218 23.36 5.25 -9.64
C VAL A 218 23.05 3.75 -9.42
N PHE A 219 23.29 3.26 -8.21
CA PHE A 219 22.97 1.91 -7.74
C PHE A 219 21.49 1.54 -7.88
N ILE A 220 20.55 2.45 -7.64
CA ILE A 220 19.11 2.13 -7.73
C ILE A 220 18.75 1.71 -9.16
N ILE A 221 19.38 2.26 -10.19
CA ILE A 221 19.06 1.91 -11.58
C ILE A 221 19.60 0.52 -11.94
N SER A 222 20.76 0.15 -11.39
CA SER A 222 21.41 -1.13 -11.66
C SER A 222 20.66 -2.35 -11.12
N THR A 223 19.69 -2.16 -10.23
CA THR A 223 18.90 -3.25 -9.63
C THR A 223 17.67 -3.65 -10.47
N PHE A 224 17.33 -2.91 -11.52
CA PHE A 224 16.17 -3.22 -12.37
C PHE A 224 16.51 -4.19 -13.50
N GLU A 225 16.21 -5.48 -13.30
CA GLU A 225 16.45 -6.54 -14.30
C GLU A 225 15.57 -6.44 -15.56
N VAL A 226 14.37 -5.87 -15.45
CA VAL A 226 13.32 -5.83 -16.50
C VAL A 226 13.03 -4.43 -17.03
N LEU A 227 14.01 -3.51 -16.93
CA LEU A 227 13.86 -2.11 -17.27
C LEU A 227 13.72 -1.90 -18.79
N GLU A 228 12.59 -1.38 -19.25
CA GLU A 228 12.36 -0.97 -20.64
C GLU A 228 12.64 0.52 -20.85
N SER A 229 12.39 1.34 -19.82
CA SER A 229 12.65 2.78 -19.88
C SER A 229 13.01 3.38 -18.52
N CYS A 230 13.87 4.38 -18.54
CA CYS A 230 14.24 5.17 -17.37
C CYS A 230 14.24 6.66 -17.72
N GLU A 231 13.67 7.50 -16.85
CA GLU A 231 13.77 8.95 -16.93
C GLU A 231 14.41 9.47 -15.65
N LEU A 232 15.59 10.06 -15.77
CA LEU A 232 16.28 10.73 -14.67
C LEU A 232 16.11 12.22 -14.85
N LYS A 233 15.61 12.91 -13.84
CA LYS A 233 15.50 14.37 -13.85
C LYS A 233 16.12 14.92 -12.58
N TYR A 234 17.13 15.76 -12.74
CA TYR A 234 17.77 16.43 -11.62
C TYR A 234 17.75 17.93 -11.81
N ARG A 235 17.61 18.65 -10.70
CA ARG A 235 17.68 20.10 -10.66
C ARG A 235 19.14 20.54 -10.66
N ASP A 236 19.53 21.32 -11.65
CA ASP A 236 20.82 22.02 -11.73
C ASP A 236 20.73 23.28 -10.84
N VAL A 237 21.44 23.25 -9.71
CA VAL A 237 21.44 24.34 -8.72
C VAL A 237 22.62 25.31 -8.94
N PHE A 238 23.57 24.96 -9.81
CA PHE A 238 24.87 25.65 -9.89
C PHE A 238 25.37 25.91 -11.32
N ASP A 239 24.49 25.90 -12.32
CA ASP A 239 24.87 26.05 -13.73
C ASP A 239 26.02 25.11 -14.12
N ALA A 240 25.99 23.87 -13.61
CA ALA A 240 27.07 22.92 -13.83
C ALA A 240 27.13 22.40 -15.27
N PHE A 241 26.15 22.76 -16.13
CA PHE A 241 25.99 22.30 -17.51
C PHE A 241 26.22 20.79 -17.65
N PRO A 242 25.48 19.98 -16.88
CA PRO A 242 25.78 18.57 -16.72
C PRO A 242 25.59 17.79 -18.03
N ILE A 243 24.84 18.33 -18.99
CA ILE A 243 24.76 17.82 -20.36
C ILE A 243 26.14 17.68 -21.02
N ARG A 244 27.09 18.63 -20.80
CA ARG A 244 28.45 18.54 -21.36
C ARG A 244 29.28 17.48 -20.66
N THR A 245 29.17 17.39 -19.34
CA THR A 245 29.87 16.37 -18.55
C THR A 245 29.40 14.97 -18.94
N ILE A 246 28.09 14.78 -19.14
CA ILE A 246 27.53 13.49 -19.58
C ILE A 246 27.95 13.20 -21.03
N ALA A 247 27.92 14.19 -21.92
CA ALA A 247 28.42 14.04 -23.30
C ALA A 247 29.85 13.51 -23.33
N GLN A 248 30.74 14.15 -22.55
CA GLN A 248 32.13 13.74 -22.39
C GLN A 248 32.24 12.30 -21.89
N ALA A 249 31.43 11.93 -20.89
CA ALA A 249 31.42 10.58 -20.33
C ALA A 249 30.89 9.53 -21.31
N LEU A 250 30.03 9.92 -22.25
CA LEU A 250 29.53 9.07 -23.34
C LEU A 250 30.43 9.11 -24.59
N GLU A 251 31.58 9.78 -24.52
CA GLU A 251 32.52 9.96 -25.63
C GLU A 251 31.89 10.65 -26.86
N GLU A 252 30.85 11.46 -26.65
CA GLU A 252 30.18 12.24 -27.70
C GLU A 252 30.94 13.54 -28.02
N GLU A 253 30.98 13.91 -29.30
CA GLU A 253 31.56 15.19 -29.72
C GLU A 253 30.73 16.35 -29.18
N ILE A 254 31.36 17.25 -28.43
CA ILE A 254 30.68 18.38 -27.82
C ILE A 254 30.78 19.61 -28.74
N PRO A 255 29.67 20.08 -29.34
CA PRO A 255 29.72 21.24 -30.21
C PRO A 255 30.04 22.53 -29.44
N PHE A 256 30.69 23.45 -30.15
CA PHE A 256 30.92 24.81 -29.68
C PHE A 256 29.61 25.61 -29.78
N GLY A 257 29.18 26.25 -28.69
CA GLY A 257 27.91 27.00 -28.61
C GLY A 257 26.85 26.36 -27.70
N PRO A 258 25.59 26.85 -27.72
CA PRO A 258 24.54 26.36 -26.84
C PRO A 258 24.15 24.92 -27.19
N LEU A 259 24.26 24.01 -26.22
CA LEU A 259 23.88 22.60 -26.34
C LEU A 259 22.61 22.34 -25.54
N LYS A 260 21.52 22.02 -26.22
CA LYS A 260 20.21 21.78 -25.60
C LYS A 260 19.87 20.30 -25.46
N THR A 261 20.30 19.50 -26.43
CA THR A 261 19.94 18.09 -26.52
C THR A 261 21.11 17.28 -27.04
N ILE A 262 21.30 16.09 -26.48
CA ILE A 262 22.22 15.06 -26.96
C ILE A 262 21.44 13.77 -27.09
N ASN A 263 21.65 13.06 -28.20
CA ASN A 263 21.20 11.69 -28.34
C ASN A 263 22.42 10.79 -28.44
N HIS A 264 22.43 9.69 -27.70
CA HIS A 264 23.49 8.70 -27.73
C HIS A 264 22.87 7.31 -27.80
N ARG A 265 23.45 6.42 -28.61
CA ARG A 265 22.96 5.05 -28.76
C ARG A 265 24.04 4.08 -28.34
N TYR A 266 23.75 3.30 -27.30
CA TYR A 266 24.68 2.34 -26.72
C TYR A 266 24.25 0.90 -27.04
N PRO A 267 25.06 0.08 -27.73
CA PRO A 267 24.76 -1.33 -27.95
C PRO A 267 24.90 -2.13 -26.65
N ILE A 268 23.90 -2.92 -26.28
CA ILE A 268 23.99 -3.78 -25.10
C ILE A 268 24.88 -4.98 -25.44
N PRO A 269 26.00 -5.21 -24.72
CA PRO A 269 26.86 -6.36 -24.97
C PRO A 269 26.06 -7.67 -24.93
N GLU A 270 26.36 -8.59 -25.84
CA GLU A 270 25.74 -9.93 -25.91
C GLU A 270 24.22 -9.91 -26.21
N SER A 271 23.66 -8.77 -26.62
CA SER A 271 22.29 -8.62 -27.09
C SER A 271 22.23 -7.94 -28.47
N ASN A 272 21.12 -8.12 -29.17
CA ASN A 272 20.78 -7.30 -30.35
C ASN A 272 20.09 -5.98 -29.96
N ASP A 273 19.89 -5.75 -28.66
CA ASP A 273 19.22 -4.57 -28.14
C ASP A 273 20.18 -3.38 -27.98
N TYR A 274 19.61 -2.17 -27.96
CA TYR A 274 20.31 -0.92 -27.74
C TYR A 274 19.68 -0.15 -26.58
N LEU A 275 20.45 0.73 -25.95
CA LEU A 275 19.96 1.79 -25.07
C LEU A 275 20.07 3.12 -25.79
N ASP A 276 18.93 3.73 -26.08
CA ASP A 276 18.84 5.06 -26.65
C ASP A 276 18.72 6.08 -25.51
N PHE A 277 19.73 6.93 -25.40
CA PHE A 277 19.80 8.04 -24.47
C PHE A 277 19.35 9.32 -25.17
N THR A 278 18.46 10.06 -24.52
CA THR A 278 18.12 11.45 -24.87
C THR A 278 18.35 12.31 -23.64
N ILE A 279 19.34 13.19 -23.73
CA ILE A 279 19.71 14.11 -22.67
C ILE A 279 19.25 15.50 -23.07
N GLU A 280 18.39 16.12 -22.27
CA GLU A 280 17.81 17.43 -22.51
C GLU A 280 18.15 18.36 -21.36
N GLN A 281 18.75 19.51 -21.67
CA GLN A 281 18.97 20.59 -20.71
C GLN A 281 17.94 21.70 -20.95
N GLU A 282 17.06 21.91 -19.97
CA GLU A 282 16.05 22.97 -20.00
C GLU A 282 16.03 23.73 -18.67
N TRP A 283 16.32 25.03 -18.74
CA TRP A 283 16.35 25.91 -17.56
C TRP A 283 17.25 25.33 -16.46
N TYR A 284 16.69 25.09 -15.28
CA TYR A 284 17.35 24.52 -14.11
C TYR A 284 17.24 22.99 -14.04
N TYR A 285 16.92 22.30 -15.14
CA TYR A 285 16.78 20.85 -15.16
C TYR A 285 17.60 20.23 -16.28
N CYS A 286 18.24 19.11 -15.94
CA CYS A 286 18.74 18.17 -16.92
C CYS A 286 17.91 16.88 -16.81
N THR A 287 17.42 16.42 -17.95
CA THR A 287 16.62 15.20 -18.06
C THR A 287 17.37 14.22 -18.92
N ILE A 288 17.59 13.00 -18.42
CA ILE A 288 18.18 11.88 -19.14
C ILE A 288 17.07 10.85 -19.32
N LYS A 289 16.63 10.64 -20.56
CA LYS A 289 15.71 9.56 -20.92
C LYS A 289 16.55 8.42 -21.50
N ILE A 290 16.29 7.21 -21.05
CA ILE A 290 16.95 6.00 -21.51
C ILE A 290 15.82 5.05 -21.92
N VAL A 291 15.85 4.59 -23.16
CA VAL A 291 14.85 3.66 -23.69
C VAL A 291 15.57 2.46 -24.29
N LYS A 292 15.11 1.26 -23.94
CA LYS A 292 15.60 0.03 -24.56
C LYS A 292 14.94 -0.16 -25.92
N THR A 293 15.73 -0.31 -26.97
CA THR A 293 15.27 -0.54 -28.36
C THR A 293 15.88 -1.80 -28.94
N ARG A 294 15.30 -2.28 -30.06
CA ARG A 294 15.78 -3.45 -30.82
C ARG A 294 16.49 -3.03 -32.10
#